data_AF-A0A955G1R1-F1
#
_entry.id   AF-A0A955G1R1-F1
#
_cell.length_a   1.000
_cell.length_b   1.000
_cell.length_c   1.000
_cell.angle_alpha   90.00
_cell.angle_beta   90.00
_cell.angle_gamma   90.00
#
_symmetry.space_group_name_H-M   'P 1'
#
loop_
_entity.id
_entity.type
_entity.pdbx_description
1 polymer ?
#
loop_
_entity_poly.entity_id
_entity_poly.type
_entity_poly.pdbx_seq_one_letter_code
_entity_poly.pdbx_strand_id
1 'polypeptide(L)' 'MAEVISCYRHQRIEAVNAYPNRFMHHPDEKVQINVFLADWLAFCLRFGCLDVGYIDKL' A
#
# COMPACT_ATOMS: atom_id res chain seq x y z
N MET A 1 2.11 -10.12 -6.77
CA MET A 1 2.49 -8.70 -6.71
C MET A 1 1.21 -7.91 -6.46
N ALA A 2 1.16 -7.13 -5.38
CA ALA A 2 0.03 -6.26 -5.06
C ALA A 2 0.46 -4.80 -5.24
N GLU A 3 -0.42 -3.95 -5.77
CA GLU A 3 -0.12 -2.54 -6.00
C GLU A 3 -1.31 -1.65 -5.61
N VAL A 4 -1.00 -0.40 -5.23
CA VAL A 4 -2.03 0.62 -4.99
C VAL A 4 -2.32 1.36 -6.29
N ILE A 5 -3.54 1.20 -6.80
CA ILE A 5 -4.01 1.85 -8.03
C ILE A 5 -4.61 3.24 -7.77
N SER A 6 -5.20 3.43 -6.59
CA SER A 6 -5.90 4.66 -6.18
C SER A 6 -5.80 4.84 -4.66
N CYS A 7 -5.77 6.08 -4.19
CA CYS A 7 -5.78 6.39 -2.75
C CYS A 7 -6.55 7.69 -2.51
N TYR A 8 -7.46 7.70 -1.53
CA TYR A 8 -8.31 8.85 -1.24
C TYR A 8 -8.99 9.42 -2.51
N ARG A 9 -9.15 10.74 -2.62
CA ARG A 9 -9.68 11.45 -3.80
C ARG A 9 -8.79 11.35 -5.05
N HIS A 10 -7.71 10.57 -5.02
CA HIS A 10 -6.88 10.27 -6.18
C HIS A 10 -7.28 8.94 -6.82
N GLN A 11 -7.97 9.04 -7.95
CA GLN A 11 -8.48 7.87 -8.69
C GLN A 11 -7.37 7.07 -9.38
N ARG A 12 -6.23 7.70 -9.69
CA ARG A 12 -5.08 7.03 -10.29
C ARG A 12 -3.79 7.64 -9.77
N ILE A 13 -2.91 6.77 -9.27
CA ILE A 13 -1.55 7.15 -8.90
C ILE A 13 -0.66 6.85 -10.10
N GLU A 14 -0.11 7.90 -10.70
CA GLU A 14 0.81 7.81 -11.84
C GLU A 14 2.17 7.27 -11.40
N ALA A 15 2.81 6.48 -12.26
CA ALA A 15 4.11 5.87 -11.93
C ALA A 15 5.23 6.91 -11.80
N VAL A 16 5.17 7.96 -12.63
CA VAL A 16 6.08 9.11 -12.61
C VAL A 16 5.24 10.35 -12.89
N ASN A 17 5.35 11.35 -12.02
CA ASN A 17 4.67 12.63 -12.21
C ASN A 17 5.46 13.54 -13.17
N ALA A 18 4.87 13.88 -14.32
CA ALA A 18 5.47 14.76 -15.31
C ALA A 18 5.55 16.23 -14.80
N TYR A 19 6.59 16.95 -15.20
CA TYR A 19 6.77 18.36 -14.83
C TYR A 19 6.31 19.30 -15.96
N PRO A 20 5.58 20.40 -15.67
CA PRO A 20 5.25 20.95 -14.35
C PRO A 20 4.13 20.19 -13.63
N ASN A 21 4.45 19.67 -12.44
CA ASN A 21 3.52 18.92 -11.62
C ASN A 21 2.52 19.87 -10.95
N ARG A 22 1.37 20.09 -11.60
CA ARG A 22 0.34 21.04 -11.18
C ARG A 22 -0.26 20.75 -9.80
N PHE A 23 -0.20 19.49 -9.38
CA PHE A 23 -0.74 19.04 -8.10
C PHE A 23 0.36 18.85 -7.04
N MET A 24 1.62 19.13 -7.42
CA MET A 24 2.80 19.08 -6.54
C MET A 24 3.04 17.73 -5.86
N HIS A 25 2.62 16.63 -6.49
CA HIS A 25 2.98 15.28 -6.04
C HIS A 25 4.48 15.01 -6.06
N HIS A 26 4.90 14.03 -5.27
CA HIS A 26 6.29 13.58 -5.31
C HIS A 26 6.55 12.80 -6.62
N PRO A 27 7.73 12.95 -7.26
CA PRO A 27 8.04 12.25 -8.51
C PRO A 27 7.90 10.72 -8.46
N ASP A 28 8.16 10.10 -7.29
CA ASP A 28 8.17 8.65 -7.06
C ASP A 28 7.05 8.20 -6.08
N GLU A 29 5.97 8.98 -5.94
CA GLU A 29 4.86 8.73 -5.01
C GLU A 29 4.28 7.30 -5.13
N LYS A 30 4.16 6.78 -6.36
CA LYS A 30 3.73 5.39 -6.63
C LYS A 30 4.63 4.37 -5.94
N VAL A 31 5.94 4.58 -6.00
CA VAL A 31 6.94 3.68 -5.41
C VAL A 31 6.81 3.72 -3.89
N GLN A 32 6.76 4.91 -3.30
CA GLN A 32 6.62 5.07 -1.85
C GLN A 32 5.38 4.37 -1.29
N ILE A 33 4.24 4.54 -1.97
CA ILE A 33 2.97 3.93 -1.53
C ILE A 33 3.00 2.39 -1.67
N ASN A 34 3.58 1.87 -2.75
CA ASN A 34 3.71 0.43 -2.93
C ASN A 34 4.67 -0.21 -1.92
N VAL A 35 5.76 0.48 -1.55
CA VAL A 35 6.67 0.03 -0.48
C VAL A 35 5.93 0.00 0.85
N PHE A 36 5.19 1.06 1.18
CA PHE A 36 4.37 1.09 2.39
C PHE A 36 3.36 -0.06 2.45
N LEU A 37 2.65 -0.35 1.35
CA LEU A 37 1.72 -1.48 1.28
C LEU A 37 2.45 -2.80 1.52
N ALA A 38 3.63 -3.00 0.94
CA ALA A 38 4.41 -4.22 1.13
C ALA A 38 4.80 -4.43 2.59
N ASP A 39 5.31 -3.38 3.25
CA ASP A 39 5.68 -3.42 4.67
C ASP A 39 4.46 -3.71 5.55
N TRP A 40 3.32 -3.10 5.24
CA TRP A 40 2.10 -3.31 6.01
C TRP A 40 1.55 -4.74 5.85
N LEU A 41 1.57 -5.29 4.65
CA LEU A 41 1.18 -6.69 4.43
C LEU A 41 2.14 -7.65 5.13
N ALA A 42 3.45 -7.38 5.10
CA ALA A 42 4.44 -8.17 5.83
C ALA A 42 4.19 -8.12 7.35
N PHE A 43 3.84 -6.95 7.89
CA PHE A 43 3.43 -6.80 9.28
C PHE A 43 2.19 -7.65 9.59
N CYS A 44 1.14 -7.57 8.77
CA CYS A 44 -0.08 -8.35 8.94
C CYS A 44 0.16 -9.87 8.88
N LEU A 45 1.05 -10.34 7.99
CA LEU A 45 1.42 -11.75 7.93
C LEU A 45 2.19 -12.22 9.16
N ARG A 46 2.96 -11.33 9.79
CA ARG A 46 3.77 -11.66 10.97
C ARG A 46 2.97 -11.63 12.28
N PHE A 47 2.00 -10.73 12.39
CA PHE A 47 1.31 -10.46 13.66
C PHE A 47 -0.22 -10.59 13.60
N GLY A 48 -0.80 -10.67 12.40
CA GLY A 48 -2.26 -10.70 12.19
C GLY A 48 -2.85 -12.11 12.14
N CYS A 49 -2.04 -13.16 12.21
CA CYS A 49 -2.53 -14.52 12.29
C CYS A 49 -2.98 -14.82 13.73
N LEU A 50 -4.28 -14.96 13.97
CA LEU A 50 -4.74 -15.72 15.13
C LEU A 50 -4.25 -17.16 14.97
N ASP A 51 -3.65 -17.72 16.02
CA ASP A 51 -3.29 -19.12 16.04
C ASP A 51 -4.54 -19.95 15.76
N VAL A 52 -4.47 -20.83 14.75
CA VAL A 52 -5.60 -21.68 14.34
C VAL A 52 -6.05 -22.55 15.52
N GLY A 53 -5.13 -22.90 16.43
CA GLY A 53 -5.44 -23.61 17.67
C GLY A 53 -6.30 -22.84 18.69
N TYR A 54 -6.52 -21.53 18.48
CA TYR A 54 -7.45 -20.72 19.27
C TYR A 54 -8.90 -20.78 18.75
N ILE A 55 -9.09 -21.10 17.46
CA ILE A 55 -10.41 -21.18 16.82
C ILE A 55 -11.09 -22.52 17.14
N ASP A 56 -10.33 -23.62 17.27
CA ASP A 56 -10.87 -24.94 17.67
C ASP A 56 -11.25 -25.06 19.16
N LYS A 57 -11.00 -24.02 19.97
CA LYS A 57 -11.36 -23.97 21.39
C LYS A 57 -12.61 -23.12 21.70
N LEU A 58 -13.23 -22.53 20.68
CA LEU A 58 -14.52 -21.84 20.76
C LEU A 58 -15.62 -22.72 20.17
#